data_AF-A0AA35T7W2-F1
#
_entry.id   AF-A0AA35T7W2-F1
#
_cell.length_a   1.000
_cell.length_b   1.000
_cell.length_c   1.000
_cell.angle_alpha   90.00
_cell.angle_beta   90.00
_cell.angle_gamma   90.00
#
_symmetry.space_group_name_H-M   'P 1'
#
loop_
_entity.id
_entity.type
_entity.pdbx_description
1 polymer ?
#
loop_
_entity_poly.entity_id
_entity_poly.type
_entity_poly.pdbx_seq_one_letter_code
_entity_poly.pdbx_strand_id
1 'polypeptide(L)'
;MCLVVRKEIEGIVRYVHTGTGNYNRVTAQVYTDIGLFTANPAIVTEVSDVFNYLTGYSNKKDYEELLVAPLNLRAQFTRSSSARPTHARAGRPARIIVKNNSVADPEMIRVCTGRPAPACG
;
A
#
# COMPACT_ATOMS: atom_id res chain seq x y z
N MET A 1 8.20 7.72 2.89
CA MET A 1 8.34 6.88 4.09
C MET A 1 9.61 7.27 4.84
N CYS A 2 9.59 7.21 6.17
CA CYS A 2 10.72 7.46 7.05
C CYS A 2 10.69 6.43 8.19
N LEU A 3 11.84 5.80 8.46
CA LEU A 3 12.03 4.83 9.54
C LEU A 3 13.00 5.44 10.55
N VAL A 4 12.58 5.53 11.80
CA VAL A 4 13.40 6.03 12.91
C VAL A 4 13.72 4.85 13.83
N VAL A 5 15.01 4.60 14.05
CA VAL A 5 15.48 3.58 15.00
C VAL A 5 16.01 4.32 16.23
N ARG A 6 15.41 4.05 17.40
CA ARG A 6 15.75 4.71 18.66
C ARG A 6 16.13 3.69 19.71
N LYS A 7 17.23 3.94 20.42
CA LYS A 7 17.60 3.19 21.63
C LYS A 7 16.85 3.81 22.82
N GLU A 8 15.98 3.02 23.43
CA GLU A 8 15.23 3.35 24.64
C GLU A 8 15.74 2.47 25.81
N ILE A 9 15.26 2.74 27.04
CA ILE A 9 15.72 2.05 28.25
C ILE A 9 15.52 0.54 28.15
N GLU A 10 14.39 0.12 27.59
CA GLU A 10 13.98 -1.29 27.47
C GLU A 10 14.50 -1.96 26.19
N GLY A 11 15.15 -1.23 25.29
CA GLY A 11 15.70 -1.79 24.05
C GLY A 11 15.60 -0.88 22.84
N ILE A 12 15.74 -1.47 21.65
CA ILE A 12 15.64 -0.76 20.38
C ILE A 12 14.18 -0.71 19.94
N VAL A 13 13.63 0.49 19.81
CA VAL A 13 12.29 0.75 19.30
C VAL A 13 12.41 1.37 17.91
N ARG A 14 11.49 1.00 17.02
CA ARG A 14 11.43 1.51 15.66
C ARG A 14 10.09 2.17 15.42
N TYR A 15 10.12 3.36 14.83
CA TYR A 15 8.95 4.16 14.49
C TYR A 15 8.92 4.40 12.99
N VAL A 16 7.74 4.32 12.40
CA VAL A 16 7.55 4.58 10.97
C VAL A 16 6.61 5.75 10.78
N HIS A 17 7.00 6.66 9.89
CA HIS A 17 6.08 7.57 9.23
C HIS A 17 5.93 7.16 7.75
N THR A 18 4.72 6.86 7.31
CA THR A 18 4.37 6.68 5.90
C THR A 18 3.28 7.66 5.51
N GLY A 19 3.32 8.20 4.30
CA GLY A 19 2.33 9.17 3.86
C GLY A 19 2.11 9.14 2.35
N THR A 20 1.00 9.72 1.92
CA THR A 20 0.62 9.83 0.50
C THR A 20 1.46 10.86 -0.26
N GLY A 21 2.00 11.84 0.47
CA GLY A 21 2.79 12.93 -0.06
C GLY A 21 4.29 12.78 0.16
N ASN A 22 5.04 13.65 -0.51
CA ASN A 22 6.47 13.80 -0.33
C ASN A 22 6.78 14.75 0.84
N TYR A 23 7.91 14.54 1.51
CA TYR A 23 8.36 15.37 2.64
C TYR A 23 8.83 16.79 2.26
N ASN A 24 8.53 17.26 1.05
CA ASN A 24 8.96 18.59 0.63
C ASN A 24 8.07 19.66 1.27
N ARG A 25 8.67 20.49 2.14
CA ARG A 25 7.99 21.50 2.94
C ARG A 25 7.23 22.54 2.11
N VAL A 26 7.70 22.85 0.89
CA VAL A 26 7.05 23.84 0.00
C VAL A 26 5.73 23.30 -0.56
N THR A 27 5.65 22.00 -0.84
CA THR A 27 4.44 21.36 -1.37
C THR A 27 3.49 20.89 -0.25
N ALA A 28 4.01 20.50 0.91
CA ALA A 28 3.22 20.02 2.05
C ALA A 28 2.22 21.07 2.62
N GLN A 29 2.45 22.37 2.37
CA GLN A 29 1.51 23.42 2.80
C GLN A 29 0.34 23.62 1.83
N VAL A 30 0.46 23.12 0.60
CA VAL A 30 -0.50 23.35 -0.48
C VAL A 30 -1.28 22.09 -0.83
N TYR A 31 -0.70 20.90 -0.63
CA TYR A 31 -1.33 19.61 -0.91
C TYR A 31 -1.88 18.96 0.35
N THR A 32 -3.11 18.42 0.25
CA THR A 32 -3.71 17.63 1.34
C THR A 32 -3.18 16.20 1.29
N ASP A 33 -2.32 15.87 2.23
CA ASP A 33 -1.74 14.53 2.39
C ASP A 33 -2.21 13.84 3.67
N ILE A 34 -2.22 12.50 3.64
CA ILE A 34 -2.48 11.68 4.82
C ILE A 34 -1.16 11.03 5.22
N GLY A 35 -0.82 11.13 6.51
CA GLY A 35 0.33 10.48 7.12
C GLY A 35 -0.11 9.51 8.22
N LEU A 36 0.53 8.34 8.28
CA LEU A 36 0.44 7.37 9.36
C LEU A 36 1.78 7.38 10.10
N PHE A 37 1.74 7.70 11.40
CA PHE A 37 2.86 7.54 12.32
C PHE A 37 2.55 6.39 13.28
N THR A 38 3.39 5.36 13.32
CA THR A 38 3.13 4.14 14.09
C THR A 38 4.40 3.46 14.59
N ALA A 39 4.27 2.75 15.70
CA ALA A 39 5.25 1.81 16.24
C ALA A 39 4.75 0.36 16.19
N ASN A 40 3.69 0.08 15.41
CA ASN A 40 3.14 -1.27 15.28
C ASN A 40 4.22 -2.24 14.75
N PRO A 41 4.57 -3.32 15.48
CA PRO A 41 5.66 -4.21 15.12
C PRO A 41 5.54 -4.83 13.72
N ALA A 42 4.32 -5.18 13.27
CA ALA A 42 4.10 -5.80 11.96
C ALA A 42 4.45 -4.81 10.82
N ILE A 43 3.88 -3.60 10.87
CA ILE A 43 4.13 -2.54 9.90
C ILE A 43 5.61 -2.13 9.90
N VAL A 44 6.19 -1.94 11.09
CA VAL A 44 7.57 -1.50 11.27
C VAL A 44 8.56 -2.52 10.72
N THR A 45 8.29 -3.81 10.90
CA THR A 45 9.12 -4.91 10.39
C THR A 45 9.10 -4.91 8.86
N GLU A 46 7.90 -4.86 8.27
CA GLU A 46 7.76 -4.84 6.82
C GLU A 46 8.36 -3.59 6.17
N VAL A 47 8.25 -2.42 6.80
CA VAL A 47 8.91 -1.20 6.31
C VAL A 47 10.42 -1.33 6.34
N SER A 48 10.98 -1.97 7.38
CA SER A 48 12.42 -2.28 7.43
C SER A 48 12.82 -3.20 6.27
N ASP A 49 12.00 -4.20 5.97
CA ASP A 49 12.22 -5.09 4.82
C ASP A 49 12.17 -4.35 3.48
N VAL A 50 11.26 -3.37 3.33
CA VAL A 50 11.22 -2.51 2.13
C VAL A 50 12.53 -1.72 1.98
N PHE A 51 13.07 -1.14 3.06
CA PHE A 51 14.35 -0.45 3.01
C PHE A 51 15.50 -1.39 2.63
N ASN A 52 15.50 -2.62 3.17
CA ASN A 52 16.50 -3.64 2.82
C ASN A 52 16.36 -4.08 1.36
N TYR A 53 15.14 -4.21 0.84
CA TYR A 53 14.88 -4.51 -0.57
C TYR A 53 15.40 -3.40 -1.48
N LEU A 54 15.11 -2.13 -1.16
CA LEU A 54 15.55 -0.98 -1.96
C LEU A 54 17.08 -0.80 -2.01
N THR A 55 17.77 -1.24 -0.96
CA THR A 55 19.24 -1.19 -0.86
C THR A 55 19.92 -2.44 -1.40
N GLY A 56 19.16 -3.42 -1.89
CA GLY A 56 19.68 -4.67 -2.48
C GLY A 56 20.07 -5.74 -1.47
N TYR A 57 19.78 -5.55 -0.18
CA TYR A 57 20.11 -6.50 0.89
C TYR A 57 19.06 -7.60 1.09
N SER A 58 17.92 -7.54 0.39
CA SER A 58 16.84 -8.52 0.54
C SER A 58 16.14 -8.83 -0.79
N ASN A 59 15.71 -10.08 -0.96
CA ASN A 59 14.85 -10.55 -2.05
C ASN A 59 13.41 -10.84 -1.58
N LYS A 60 12.98 -10.26 -0.45
CA LYS A 60 11.62 -10.44 0.07
C LYS A 60 10.60 -9.85 -0.90
N LYS A 61 9.65 -10.69 -1.33
CA LYS A 61 8.59 -10.32 -2.29
C LYS A 61 7.20 -10.31 -1.67
N ASP A 62 7.05 -10.95 -0.51
CA ASP A 62 5.77 -11.10 0.17
C ASP A 62 5.69 -10.17 1.38
N TYR A 63 4.59 -9.42 1.43
CA TYR A 63 4.21 -8.52 2.52
C TYR A 63 2.73 -8.77 2.83
N GLU A 64 2.41 -8.88 4.11
CA GLU A 64 1.08 -9.12 4.65
C GLU A 64 0.34 -7.81 4.92
N GLU A 65 1.02 -6.83 5.51
CA GLU A 65 0.42 -5.54 5.89
C GLU A 65 0.58 -4.49 4.79
N LEU A 66 1.74 -4.48 4.10
CA LEU A 66 2.06 -3.48 3.09
C LEU A 66 1.72 -3.93 1.66
N LEU A 67 1.17 -3.00 0.89
CA LEU A 67 1.09 -3.10 -0.57
C LEU A 67 2.25 -2.31 -1.20
N VAL A 68 3.25 -3.03 -1.68
CA VAL A 68 4.51 -2.52 -2.24
C VAL A 68 4.54 -2.73 -3.75
N ALA A 69 4.76 -1.66 -4.51
CA ALA A 69 5.01 -1.75 -5.95
C ALA A 69 6.51 -1.94 -6.23
N PRO A 70 6.88 -2.68 -7.30
CA PRO A 70 6.03 -3.45 -8.21
C PRO A 70 5.66 -4.85 -7.69
N LEU A 71 5.98 -5.17 -6.44
CA LEU A 71 6.02 -6.54 -5.90
C LEU A 71 4.64 -7.19 -5.76
N ASN A 72 3.79 -6.69 -4.87
CA ASN A 72 2.53 -7.34 -4.49
C ASN A 72 1.31 -6.43 -4.70
N LEU A 73 1.50 -5.12 -4.88
CA LEU A 73 0.41 -4.14 -4.90
C LEU A 73 -0.67 -4.47 -5.95
N ARG A 74 -0.29 -4.74 -7.21
CA ARG A 74 -1.26 -5.08 -8.27
C ARG A 74 -1.99 -6.39 -7.97
N ALA A 75 -1.23 -7.44 -7.66
CA ALA A 75 -1.79 -8.78 -7.46
C ALA A 75 -2.80 -8.80 -6.29
N GLN A 76 -2.43 -8.19 -5.16
CA GLN A 76 -3.30 -8.12 -4.00
C GLN A 76 -4.49 -7.19 -4.23
N PHE A 77 -4.32 -6.03 -4.87
CA PHE A 77 -5.43 -5.14 -5.19
C PHE A 77 -6.48 -5.83 -6.09
N THR A 78 -6.03 -6.56 -7.12
CA THR A 78 -6.90 -7.34 -8.00
C THR A 78 -7.61 -8.46 -7.24
N ARG A 79 -6.90 -9.18 -6.35
CA ARG A 79 -7.48 -10.24 -5.51
C ARG A 79 -8.57 -9.70 -4.58
N SER A 80 -8.31 -8.58 -3.90
CA SER A 80 -9.31 -7.94 -3.04
C SER A 80 -10.53 -7.48 -3.84
N SER A 81 -10.31 -7.00 -5.07
CA SER A 81 -11.38 -6.56 -5.96
C SER A 81 -12.23 -7.70 -6.53
N SER A 82 -11.64 -8.88 -6.76
CA SER A 82 -12.32 -10.04 -7.34
C SER A 82 -13.26 -10.75 -6.36
N ALA A 83 -13.08 -10.56 -5.04
CA ALA A 83 -14.01 -11.08 -4.03
C ALA A 83 -15.35 -10.32 -3.97
N ARG A 84 -15.44 -9.15 -4.60
CA ARG A 84 -16.59 -8.23 -4.53
C ARG A 84 -17.91 -8.81 -5.07
N PRO A 85 -17.97 -9.51 -6.22
CA PRO A 85 -19.22 -10.10 -6.70
C PRO A 85 -19.80 -11.11 -5.72
N THR A 86 -18.94 -11.89 -5.05
CA THR A 86 -19.35 -12.83 -3.99
C THR A 86 -19.93 -12.10 -2.80
N HIS A 87 -19.29 -11.00 -2.36
CA HIS A 87 -19.83 -10.15 -1.30
C HIS A 87 -21.20 -9.56 -1.68
N ALA A 88 -21.34 -9.04 -2.91
CA ALA A 88 -22.60 -8.47 -3.39
C ALA A 88 -23.73 -9.51 -3.43
N ARG A 89 -23.45 -10.72 -3.94
CA ARG A 89 -24.41 -11.84 -3.98
C ARG A 89 -24.83 -12.30 -2.58
N ALA A 90 -23.93 -12.19 -1.60
CA ALA A 90 -24.22 -12.49 -0.20
C ALA A 90 -24.93 -11.33 0.54
N GLY A 91 -25.35 -10.27 -0.16
CA GLY A 91 -25.98 -9.10 0.46
C GLY A 91 -25.03 -8.24 1.30
N ARG A 92 -23.71 -8.46 1.19
CA ARG A 92 -22.69 -7.71 1.94
C ARG A 92 -22.31 -6.44 1.18
N PRO A 93 -21.86 -5.38 1.87
CA PRO A 93 -21.32 -4.19 1.23
C PRO A 93 -20.19 -4.55 0.25
N ALA A 94 -20.35 -4.14 -1.01
CA ALA A 94 -19.48 -4.53 -2.11
C ALA A 94 -19.05 -3.30 -2.91
N ARG A 95 -18.41 -2.34 -2.24
CA ARG A 95 -17.96 -1.07 -2.82
C ARG A 95 -16.44 -0.97 -2.79
N ILE A 96 -15.85 -0.40 -3.84
CA ILE A 96 -14.45 0.05 -3.86
C ILE A 96 -14.45 1.56 -4.04
N ILE A 97 -13.62 2.25 -3.26
CA ILE A 97 -13.37 3.69 -3.39
C ILE A 97 -11.87 3.84 -3.59
N VAL A 98 -11.47 4.44 -4.71
CA VAL A 98 -10.07 4.77 -4.99
C VAL A 98 -9.97 6.29 -5.06
N LYS A 99 -9.08 6.85 -4.25
CA LYS A 99 -8.69 8.26 -4.30
C LYS A 99 -7.22 8.32 -4.69
N ASN A 100 -6.94 8.93 -5.82
CA ASN A 100 -5.60 9.10 -6.34
C ASN A 100 -5.54 10.34 -7.23
N ASN A 101 -4.32 10.77 -7.56
CA ASN A 101 -4.11 11.92 -8.43
C ASN A 101 -4.40 11.59 -9.90
N SER A 102 -4.08 10.36 -10.34
CA SER A 102 -4.35 9.89 -11.70
C SER A 102 -4.36 8.35 -11.78
N VAL A 103 -5.30 7.77 -12.53
CA VAL A 103 -5.26 6.37 -12.98
C VAL A 103 -5.08 6.38 -14.50
N ALA A 104 -3.99 5.78 -15.00
CA ALA A 104 -3.78 5.61 -16.45
C ALA A 104 -3.70 4.14 -16.87
N ASP A 105 -3.60 3.20 -15.92
CA ASP A 105 -3.44 1.77 -16.22
C ASP A 105 -4.78 1.13 -16.62
N PRO A 106 -4.93 0.61 -17.87
CA PRO A 106 -6.20 0.08 -18.35
C PRO A 106 -6.69 -1.14 -17.55
N GLU A 107 -5.79 -2.00 -17.10
CA GLU A 107 -6.14 -3.17 -16.29
C GLU A 107 -6.65 -2.75 -14.91
N MET A 108 -6.00 -1.78 -14.25
CA MET A 108 -6.48 -1.25 -12.97
C MET A 108 -7.84 -0.55 -13.12
N ILE A 109 -8.08 0.16 -14.23
CA ILE A 109 -9.39 0.77 -14.53
C ILE A 109 -10.46 -0.32 -14.67
N ARG A 110 -10.16 -1.41 -15.38
CA ARG A 110 -11.08 -2.56 -15.52
C ARG A 110 -11.39 -3.19 -14.16
N VAL A 111 -10.37 -3.44 -13.33
CA VAL A 111 -10.53 -3.98 -11.97
C VAL A 111 -11.41 -3.08 -11.11
N CYS A 112 -11.20 -1.76 -11.14
CA CYS A 112 -12.00 -0.81 -10.37
C CYS A 112 -13.47 -0.80 -10.82
N THR A 113 -13.70 -0.75 -12.14
CA THR A 113 -15.05 -0.72 -12.75
C THR A 113 -15.77 -2.07 -12.70
N GLY A 114 -15.06 -3.17 -12.40
CA GLY A 114 -15.62 -4.52 -12.38
C GLY A 114 -15.92 -5.07 -13.78
N ARG A 115 -15.30 -4.50 -14.83
CA ARG A 115 -15.43 -5.05 -16.19
C ARG A 115 -14.56 -6.32 -16.29
N PRO A 116 -15.09 -7.40 -16.88
CA PRO A 116 -14.29 -8.60 -17.14
C PRO A 116 -13.13 -8.26 -18.08
N ALA A 117 -12.02 -8.99 -17.95
CA ALA A 117 -10.93 -8.92 -18.91
C ALA A 117 -11.49 -9.24 -20.32
N PRO A 118 -10.98 -8.58 -21.38
CA PRO A 118 -11.36 -8.94 -22.74
C PRO A 118 -11.06 -10.43 -22.93
N ALA A 119 -12.02 -11.17 -23.50
CA ALA A 119 -11.75 -12.52 -23.96
C ALA A 119 -10.58 -12.41 -24.94
N CYS A 120 -9.45 -13.05 -24.63
CA CYS A 120 -8.37 -13.21 -25.59
C CYS A 120 -8.97 -13.98 -26.78
N GLY A 121 -9.03 -13.31 -27.93
CA GLY A 121 -9.27 -13.94 -29.24
C GLY A 121 -7.98 -14.47 -29.82
#